data_AF-A0A1F9I9B3-F1
#
_entry.id   AF-A0A1F9I9B3-F1
#
_cell.length_a   1.000
_cell.length_b   1.000
_cell.length_c   1.000
_cell.angle_alpha   90.00
_cell.angle_beta   90.00
_cell.angle_gamma   90.00
#
_symmetry.space_group_name_H-M   'P 1'
#
loop_
_entity.id
_entity.type
_entity.pdbx_description
1 polymer ?
#
loop_
_entity_poly.entity_id
_entity_poly.type
_entity_poly.pdbx_seq_one_letter_code
_entity_poly.pdbx_strand_id
1 'polypeptide(L)'
;MKAGQAEVDVTREYRILSGKKRASTKVDRPAKAPTDSMLLYSYVVEHDNGFAPNPFHNYCTLAHCKFSHDGMRKNIVELATKDDWIVGTGGANLYKSAGHGRIVYAMKVTDIKTLTEYFHERGFEAKKPKNASDWQADNRKELLAAGRRVLISDYFYYFGRNAVRIPKRFAVIEKRGPGFKSRFDKEFIDKFVAWLA
;
A
#
# COMPACT_ATOMS: atom_id res chain seq x y z
N MET A 1 -45.11 -13.42 -14.77
CA MET A 1 -44.60 -12.23 -14.05
C MET A 1 -44.02 -12.67 -12.70
N LYS A 2 -42.96 -11.98 -12.27
CA LYS A 2 -42.10 -12.15 -11.08
C LYS A 2 -40.99 -13.19 -11.25
N ALA A 3 -39.88 -12.81 -11.87
CA ALA A 3 -38.76 -11.97 -11.38
C ALA A 3 -37.77 -12.80 -10.56
N GLY A 4 -36.72 -13.24 -11.24
CA GLY A 4 -35.54 -13.82 -10.63
C GLY A 4 -34.76 -12.77 -9.84
N GLN A 5 -34.24 -13.19 -8.70
CA GLN A 5 -33.17 -12.48 -8.02
C GLN A 5 -31.87 -13.15 -8.40
N ALA A 6 -31.09 -12.41 -9.19
CA ALA A 6 -29.74 -12.75 -9.59
C ALA A 6 -28.86 -12.88 -8.34
N GLU A 7 -28.20 -14.02 -8.26
CA GLU A 7 -27.05 -14.25 -7.40
C GLU A 7 -25.98 -13.23 -7.79
N VAL A 8 -25.62 -12.34 -6.85
CA VAL A 8 -24.63 -11.30 -7.10
C VAL A 8 -23.26 -11.95 -7.00
N ASP A 9 -22.73 -12.36 -8.16
CA ASP A 9 -21.35 -12.82 -8.31
C ASP A 9 -20.39 -11.66 -7.96
N VAL A 10 -19.79 -11.73 -6.77
CA VAL A 10 -18.89 -10.68 -6.23
C VAL A 10 -17.44 -10.93 -6.66
N THR A 11 -17.17 -11.77 -7.66
CA THR A 11 -15.85 -11.91 -8.26
C THR A 11 -15.57 -10.79 -9.26
N ARG A 12 -15.47 -9.54 -8.76
CA ARG A 12 -14.79 -8.49 -9.52
C ARG A 12 -13.29 -8.78 -9.46
N GLU A 13 -12.81 -9.58 -10.40
CA GLU A 13 -11.39 -9.70 -10.71
C GLU A 13 -10.82 -8.29 -10.90
N TYR A 14 -10.04 -7.80 -9.94
CA TYR A 14 -9.07 -6.75 -10.22
C TYR A 14 -7.93 -7.39 -11.01
N ARG A 15 -8.22 -7.71 -12.28
CA ARG A 15 -7.23 -8.18 -13.23
C ARG A 15 -6.23 -7.04 -13.42
N ILE A 16 -4.98 -7.34 -13.09
CA ILE A 16 -3.81 -6.47 -13.19
C ILE A 16 -3.79 -5.84 -14.58
N LEU A 17 -4.23 -4.58 -14.68
CA LEU A 17 -3.88 -3.72 -15.79
C LEU A 17 -2.56 -3.07 -15.39
N SER A 18 -1.46 -3.63 -15.88
CA SER A 18 -0.17 -2.95 -15.89
C SER A 18 -0.35 -1.54 -16.45
N GLY A 19 -0.35 -0.54 -15.57
CA GLY A 19 -0.62 0.85 -15.92
C GLY A 19 0.39 1.36 -16.94
N LYS A 20 -0.10 2.10 -17.94
CA LYS A 20 0.74 2.84 -18.90
C LYS A 20 1.61 3.83 -18.12
N LYS A 21 2.94 3.71 -18.24
CA LYS A 21 3.92 4.66 -17.72
C LYS A 21 3.52 6.10 -18.09
N ARG A 22 3.32 6.98 -17.09
CA ARG A 22 3.37 8.43 -17.29
C ARG A 22 4.67 8.97 -16.70
N ALA A 23 5.34 9.81 -17.46
CA ALA A 23 6.49 10.57 -16.99
C ALA A 23 6.01 11.67 -16.02
N SER A 24 6.60 11.72 -14.83
CA SER A 24 6.40 12.78 -13.84
C SER A 24 7.70 13.58 -13.71
N THR A 25 7.60 14.90 -13.83
CA THR A 25 8.71 15.86 -13.71
C THR A 25 8.93 16.31 -12.26
N LYS A 26 10.21 16.38 -11.88
CA LYS A 26 10.87 16.45 -10.55
C LYS A 26 10.49 17.59 -9.60
N VAL A 27 10.69 17.33 -8.29
CA VAL A 27 11.66 18.03 -7.40
C VAL A 27 12.19 17.03 -6.34
N ASP A 28 13.50 16.81 -6.28
CA ASP A 28 14.15 15.89 -5.31
C ASP A 28 14.69 16.65 -4.07
N ARG A 29 14.48 16.08 -2.88
CA ARG A 29 15.17 16.44 -1.61
C ARG A 29 16.19 15.34 -1.26
N PRO A 30 17.23 15.63 -0.45
CA PRO A 30 18.45 14.85 -0.45
C PRO A 30 18.22 13.40 -0.02
N ALA A 31 18.75 12.51 -0.85
CA ALA A 31 18.69 11.08 -0.71
C ALA A 31 19.55 10.58 0.46
N LYS A 32 19.13 9.44 0.99
CA LYS A 32 19.96 8.46 1.69
C LYS A 32 21.29 8.30 0.92
N ALA A 33 22.40 8.13 1.64
CA ALA A 33 23.69 7.80 1.01
C ALA A 33 23.50 6.65 0.00
N PRO A 34 24.16 6.69 -1.17
CA PRO A 34 23.90 5.78 -2.27
C PRO A 34 24.28 4.35 -1.89
N THR A 35 23.30 3.61 -1.40
CA THR A 35 23.21 2.18 -1.64
C THR A 35 22.10 2.04 -2.66
N ASP A 36 22.47 1.77 -3.91
CA ASP A 36 21.59 1.57 -5.09
C ASP A 36 20.72 0.29 -4.97
N SER A 37 20.27 -0.01 -3.76
CA SER A 37 19.59 -1.23 -3.38
C SER A 37 18.17 -0.90 -2.96
N MET A 38 17.23 -1.27 -3.81
CA MET A 38 15.81 -1.46 -3.49
C MET A 38 15.65 -2.05 -2.09
N LEU A 39 14.88 -1.39 -1.22
CA LEU A 39 14.47 -1.97 0.06
C LEU A 39 13.10 -2.62 -0.03
N LEU A 40 12.84 -3.55 0.89
CA LEU A 40 11.52 -4.11 1.13
C LEU A 40 11.12 -3.83 2.57
N TYR A 41 9.98 -3.17 2.76
CA TYR A 41 9.34 -2.99 4.04
C TYR A 41 8.16 -3.94 4.16
N SER A 42 8.06 -4.65 5.29
CA SER A 42 6.91 -5.51 5.58
C SER A 42 6.29 -5.17 6.93
N TYR A 43 4.97 -5.18 7.00
CA TYR A 43 4.23 -4.94 8.24
C TYR A 43 2.92 -5.71 8.28
N VAL A 44 2.27 -5.70 9.45
CA VAL A 44 0.96 -6.31 9.64
C VAL A 44 -0.14 -5.33 9.26
N VAL A 45 -1.02 -5.71 8.32
CA VAL A 45 -2.28 -5.03 8.04
C VAL A 45 -3.30 -5.52 9.05
N GLU A 46 -3.50 -4.77 10.14
CA GLU A 46 -4.42 -5.16 11.21
C GLU A 46 -5.89 -5.09 10.78
N HIS A 47 -6.20 -4.16 9.88
CA HIS A 47 -7.52 -3.90 9.35
C HIS A 47 -7.45 -3.70 7.84
N ASP A 48 -8.04 -4.62 7.07
CA ASP A 48 -8.09 -4.48 5.62
C ASP A 48 -9.51 -4.18 5.14
N ASN A 49 -9.87 -2.90 5.20
CA ASN A 49 -11.13 -2.42 4.66
C ASN A 49 -10.91 -1.74 3.29
N GLY A 50 -9.67 -1.54 2.83
CA GLY A 50 -9.35 -0.78 1.62
C GLY A 50 -9.17 0.74 1.84
N PHE A 51 -9.02 1.17 3.10
CA PHE A 51 -8.70 2.57 3.44
C PHE A 51 -7.19 2.86 3.39
N ALA A 52 -6.36 1.95 3.90
CA ALA A 52 -4.90 2.03 3.83
C ALA A 52 -4.29 0.62 4.07
N PRO A 53 -3.73 -0.06 3.06
CA PRO A 53 -3.58 0.39 1.67
C PRO A 53 -4.93 0.71 1.02
N ASN A 54 -4.97 1.74 0.18
CA ASN A 54 -6.13 2.03 -0.66
C ASN A 54 -5.80 1.65 -2.12
N PRO A 55 -6.27 0.49 -2.61
CA PRO A 55 -5.93 -0.05 -3.93
C PRO A 55 -6.83 0.46 -5.07
N PHE A 56 -7.74 1.39 -4.78
CA PHE A 56 -8.80 1.77 -5.73
C PHE A 56 -8.32 2.81 -6.75
N HIS A 57 -9.04 2.94 -7.87
CA HIS A 57 -8.79 3.95 -8.90
C HIS A 57 -7.40 3.84 -9.57
N ASN A 58 -6.95 2.61 -9.83
CA ASN A 58 -5.68 2.27 -10.50
C ASN A 58 -4.40 2.63 -9.74
N TYR A 59 -4.52 3.06 -8.48
CA TYR A 59 -3.37 3.35 -7.63
C TYR A 59 -3.55 2.66 -6.28
N CYS A 60 -2.46 2.10 -5.76
CA CYS A 60 -2.34 1.76 -4.36
C CYS A 60 -1.66 2.91 -3.62
N THR A 61 -2.35 3.44 -2.61
CA THR A 61 -1.88 4.58 -1.82
C THR A 61 -1.76 4.21 -0.34
N LEU A 62 -0.77 4.80 0.32
CA LEU A 62 -0.55 4.67 1.76
C LEU A 62 -0.51 6.06 2.40
N ALA A 63 -1.68 6.70 2.53
CA ALA A 63 -1.83 8.07 3.04
C ALA A 63 -2.06 8.14 4.56
N HIS A 64 -2.75 7.14 5.12
CA HIS A 64 -3.16 7.11 6.52
C HIS A 64 -2.44 6.05 7.36
N CYS A 65 -1.59 5.22 6.76
CA CYS A 65 -0.92 4.16 7.47
C CYS A 65 0.59 4.22 7.36
N LYS A 66 1.17 3.72 8.45
CA LYS A 66 2.58 3.73 8.81
C LYS A 66 3.29 5.07 8.66
N PHE A 67 2.65 6.13 9.17
CA PHE A 67 3.28 7.40 9.49
C PHE A 67 3.77 7.43 10.96
N SER A 68 4.65 8.36 11.28
CA SER A 68 5.10 8.61 12.65
C SER A 68 4.03 9.33 13.46
N HIS A 69 3.66 8.78 14.62
CA HIS A 69 2.64 9.39 15.49
C HIS A 69 3.22 10.44 16.45
N ASP A 70 4.50 10.29 16.81
CA ASP A 70 5.21 11.17 17.75
C ASP A 70 6.13 12.18 17.05
N GLY A 71 6.31 12.07 15.73
CA GLY A 71 7.25 12.87 14.95
C GLY A 71 8.73 12.56 15.21
N MET A 72 9.03 11.71 16.19
CA MET A 72 10.40 11.35 16.61
C MET A 72 10.87 10.10 15.89
N ARG A 73 10.01 9.07 15.82
CA ARG A 73 10.34 7.79 15.18
C ARG A 73 9.72 7.71 13.80
N LYS A 74 10.55 7.84 12.77
CA LYS A 74 10.15 7.67 11.38
C LYS A 74 9.58 6.26 11.15
N ASN A 75 8.52 6.18 10.35
CA ASN A 75 7.85 4.95 9.97
C ASN A 75 7.93 4.78 8.44
N ILE A 76 7.31 3.76 7.86
CA ILE A 76 7.50 3.41 6.43
C ILE A 76 7.28 4.63 5.51
N VAL A 77 6.23 5.41 5.74
CA VAL A 77 5.91 6.59 4.91
C VAL A 77 7.01 7.66 4.99
N GLU A 78 7.72 7.76 6.11
CA GLU A 78 8.85 8.68 6.28
C GLU A 78 10.21 8.09 5.86
N LEU A 79 10.29 6.80 5.55
CA LEU A 79 11.54 6.11 5.26
C LEU A 79 11.67 5.66 3.80
N ALA A 80 10.57 5.18 3.22
CA ALA A 80 10.59 4.64 1.87
C ALA A 80 10.91 5.71 0.82
N THR A 81 11.64 5.30 -0.21
CA THR A 81 11.94 6.07 -1.41
C THR A 81 11.31 5.43 -2.65
N LYS A 82 11.42 6.09 -3.80
CA LYS A 82 11.04 5.47 -5.09
C LYS A 82 11.79 4.15 -5.26
N ASP A 83 11.13 3.19 -5.92
CA ASP A 83 11.58 1.83 -6.17
C ASP A 83 11.60 0.87 -4.97
N ASP A 84 11.38 1.33 -3.74
CA ASP A 84 11.19 0.45 -2.58
C ASP A 84 9.88 -0.34 -2.68
N TRP A 85 9.85 -1.53 -2.11
CA TRP A 85 8.66 -2.36 -1.96
C TRP A 85 8.04 -2.25 -0.58
N ILE A 86 6.72 -2.16 -0.52
CA ILE A 86 5.94 -2.23 0.71
C ILE A 86 5.05 -3.47 0.64
N VAL A 87 5.06 -4.30 1.68
CA VAL A 87 4.28 -5.54 1.78
C VAL A 87 3.43 -5.52 3.04
N GLY A 88 2.13 -5.72 2.87
CA GLY A 88 1.19 -5.94 3.96
C GLY A 88 0.93 -7.42 4.18
N THR A 89 1.23 -7.91 5.37
CA THR A 89 0.95 -9.29 5.82
C THR A 89 -0.26 -9.33 6.73
N GLY A 90 -0.95 -10.46 6.79
CA GLY A 90 -2.09 -10.62 7.70
C GLY A 90 -1.66 -10.69 9.18
N GLY A 91 -2.57 -10.28 10.06
CA GLY A 91 -2.38 -10.20 11.51
C GLY A 91 -3.10 -11.30 12.28
N ALA A 92 -3.05 -11.21 13.61
CA ALA A 92 -3.57 -12.24 14.51
C ALA A 92 -5.11 -12.30 14.56
N ASN A 93 -5.80 -11.16 14.36
CA ASN A 93 -7.25 -11.10 14.44
C ASN A 93 -7.88 -11.45 13.09
N LEU A 94 -8.41 -12.66 12.97
CA LEU A 94 -9.02 -13.19 11.74
C LEU A 94 -10.33 -12.48 11.34
N TYR A 95 -10.97 -11.74 12.25
CA TYR A 95 -12.17 -10.95 11.93
C TYR A 95 -11.84 -9.62 11.27
N LYS A 96 -10.62 -9.12 11.48
CA LYS A 96 -10.17 -7.79 11.02
C LYS A 96 -9.11 -7.86 9.91
N SER A 97 -8.37 -8.96 9.87
CA SER A 97 -7.22 -9.17 9.01
C SER A 97 -7.28 -10.53 8.32
N ALA A 98 -6.43 -10.72 7.32
CA ALA A 98 -6.34 -11.95 6.54
C ALA A 98 -5.84 -13.18 7.31
N GLY A 99 -5.24 -12.99 8.49
CA GLY A 99 -4.58 -14.05 9.25
C GLY A 99 -3.10 -14.20 8.92
N HIS A 100 -2.37 -14.80 9.86
CA HIS A 100 -0.94 -15.06 9.74
C HIS A 100 -0.56 -15.88 8.50
N GLY A 101 0.67 -15.68 8.03
CA GLY A 101 1.23 -16.41 6.90
C GLY A 101 0.62 -16.05 5.54
N ARG A 102 -0.06 -14.89 5.44
CA ARG A 102 -0.68 -14.42 4.19
C ARG A 102 -0.25 -13.00 3.82
N ILE A 103 -0.24 -12.72 2.52
CA ILE A 103 -0.03 -11.36 1.96
C ILE A 103 -1.38 -10.79 1.57
N VAL A 104 -1.66 -9.62 2.15
CA VAL A 104 -2.84 -8.80 1.84
C VAL A 104 -2.57 -7.97 0.59
N TYR A 105 -1.38 -7.35 0.52
CA TYR A 105 -0.98 -6.54 -0.63
C TYR A 105 0.54 -6.41 -0.72
N ALA A 106 1.03 -6.03 -1.89
CA ALA A 106 2.39 -5.58 -2.12
C ALA A 106 2.40 -4.44 -3.14
N MET A 107 3.21 -3.42 -2.95
CA MET A 107 3.33 -2.31 -3.90
C MET A 107 4.78 -1.86 -4.04
N LYS A 108 5.20 -1.54 -5.26
CA LYS A 108 6.43 -0.79 -5.51
C LYS A 108 6.12 0.70 -5.42
N VAL A 109 6.87 1.46 -4.66
CA VAL A 109 6.70 2.93 -4.58
C VAL A 109 7.12 3.55 -5.91
N THR A 110 6.16 4.09 -6.66
CA THR A 110 6.43 4.74 -7.95
C THR A 110 6.35 6.26 -7.85
N ASP A 111 5.59 6.80 -6.88
CA ASP A 111 5.62 8.22 -6.55
C ASP A 111 5.50 8.49 -5.04
N ILE A 112 5.98 9.66 -4.63
CA ILE A 112 5.89 10.15 -3.26
C ILE A 112 5.45 11.60 -3.29
N LYS A 113 4.39 11.92 -2.56
CA LYS A 113 3.85 13.28 -2.45
C LYS A 113 3.65 13.65 -0.99
N THR A 114 3.61 14.94 -0.68
CA THR A 114 2.95 15.41 0.55
C THR A 114 1.44 15.23 0.44
N LEU A 115 0.73 15.20 1.57
CA LEU A 115 -0.75 15.18 1.56
C LEU A 115 -1.34 16.36 0.79
N THR A 116 -0.72 17.54 0.86
CA THR A 116 -1.12 18.73 0.10
C THR A 116 -0.97 18.53 -1.39
N GLU A 117 0.19 18.09 -1.86
CA GLU A 117 0.40 17.79 -3.29
C GLU A 117 -0.57 16.70 -3.75
N TYR A 118 -0.73 15.62 -2.99
CA TYR A 118 -1.66 14.54 -3.28
C TYR A 118 -3.13 15.00 -3.39
N PHE A 119 -3.55 15.97 -2.57
CA PHE A 119 -4.89 16.52 -2.63
C PHE A 119 -5.12 17.42 -3.84
N HIS A 120 -4.10 18.12 -4.32
CA HIS A 120 -4.22 19.02 -5.47
C HIS A 120 -3.82 18.39 -6.81
N GLU A 121 -3.20 17.20 -6.78
CA GLU A 121 -2.77 16.47 -7.96
C GLU A 121 -3.96 15.96 -8.80
N ARG A 122 -3.83 16.14 -10.12
CA ARG A 122 -4.82 15.64 -11.08
C ARG A 122 -4.76 14.11 -11.16
N GLY A 123 -5.91 13.47 -11.21
CA GLY A 123 -6.04 12.00 -11.26
C GLY A 123 -6.30 11.34 -9.91
N PHE A 124 -6.25 12.09 -8.80
CA PHE A 124 -6.58 11.60 -7.46
C PHE A 124 -7.89 12.16 -6.91
N GLU A 125 -8.70 12.82 -7.74
CA GLU A 125 -10.01 13.35 -7.36
C GLU A 125 -10.96 12.24 -6.89
N ALA A 126 -10.88 11.05 -7.52
CA ALA A 126 -11.70 9.90 -7.14
C ALA A 126 -11.35 9.31 -5.76
N LYS A 127 -10.16 9.62 -5.23
CA LYS A 127 -9.74 9.21 -3.87
C LYS A 127 -10.18 10.21 -2.78
N LYS A 128 -10.82 11.32 -3.16
CA LYS A 128 -11.41 12.30 -2.22
C LYS A 128 -12.79 11.83 -1.76
N PRO A 129 -13.19 12.17 -0.52
CA PRO A 129 -14.49 11.76 0.01
C PRO A 129 -15.60 12.43 -0.78
N LYS A 130 -16.57 11.64 -1.25
CA LYS A 130 -17.79 12.17 -1.89
C LYS A 130 -18.76 12.76 -0.87
N ASN A 131 -18.71 12.26 0.36
CA ASN A 131 -19.47 12.72 1.51
C ASN A 131 -18.74 12.34 2.80
N ALA A 132 -19.23 12.80 3.95
CA ALA A 132 -18.60 12.55 5.24
C ALA A 132 -18.51 11.06 5.63
N SER A 133 -19.36 10.20 5.04
CA SER A 133 -19.41 8.76 5.30
C SER A 133 -18.57 7.93 4.32
N ASP A 134 -17.87 8.57 3.38
CA ASP A 134 -16.99 7.91 2.42
C ASP A 134 -15.71 7.44 3.12
N TRP A 135 -15.80 6.29 3.76
CA TRP A 135 -14.74 5.73 4.59
C TRP A 135 -13.58 5.15 3.77
N GLN A 136 -13.76 4.92 2.47
CA GLN A 136 -12.68 4.43 1.59
C GLN A 136 -11.77 5.56 1.12
N ALA A 137 -12.28 6.79 1.03
CA ALA A 137 -11.53 7.94 0.55
C ALA A 137 -10.38 8.34 1.49
N ASP A 138 -9.14 8.17 1.02
CA ASP A 138 -7.90 8.44 1.75
C ASP A 138 -7.29 9.83 1.45
N ASN A 139 -7.87 10.58 0.49
CA ASN A 139 -7.42 11.92 0.11
C ASN A 139 -8.26 13.01 0.81
N ARG A 140 -7.92 13.29 2.07
CA ARG A 140 -8.74 14.05 3.02
C ARG A 140 -8.22 15.46 3.27
N LYS A 141 -9.07 16.48 3.07
CA LYS A 141 -8.74 17.90 3.28
C LYS A 141 -8.34 18.20 4.74
N GLU A 142 -8.90 17.46 5.69
CA GLU A 142 -8.63 17.64 7.12
C GLU A 142 -7.16 17.35 7.48
N LEU A 143 -6.42 16.65 6.62
CA LEU A 143 -5.07 16.18 6.92
C LEU A 143 -3.96 17.01 6.27
N LEU A 144 -4.28 18.03 5.47
CA LEU A 144 -3.27 18.80 4.73
C LEU A 144 -2.26 19.48 5.65
N ALA A 145 -2.71 19.97 6.80
CA ALA A 145 -1.86 20.60 7.80
C ALA A 145 -0.92 19.63 8.53
N ALA A 146 -1.12 18.30 8.38
CA ALA A 146 -0.29 17.32 9.06
C ALA A 146 1.14 17.21 8.49
N GLY A 147 1.40 17.79 7.31
CA GLY A 147 2.73 17.78 6.69
C GLY A 147 3.28 16.39 6.34
N ARG A 148 2.43 15.35 6.38
CA ARG A 148 2.80 13.95 6.12
C ARG A 148 2.93 13.69 4.62
N ARG A 149 3.62 12.59 4.31
CA ARG A 149 3.76 12.07 2.95
C ARG A 149 2.71 11.01 2.65
N VAL A 150 2.54 10.72 1.37
CA VAL A 150 1.75 9.63 0.81
C VAL A 150 2.67 8.85 -0.13
N LEU A 151 2.76 7.54 0.09
CA LEU A 151 3.38 6.64 -0.87
C LEU A 151 2.35 6.23 -1.91
N ILE A 152 2.72 6.30 -3.18
CA ILE A 152 1.83 6.04 -4.32
C ILE A 152 2.46 4.95 -5.18
N SER A 153 1.61 4.07 -5.69
CA SER A 153 2.00 3.01 -6.61
C SER A 153 0.94 2.80 -7.69
N ASP A 154 1.38 2.80 -8.94
CA ASP A 154 0.67 2.25 -10.11
C ASP A 154 1.14 0.81 -10.46
N TYR A 155 2.01 0.23 -9.63
CA TYR A 155 2.51 -1.14 -9.76
C TYR A 155 2.38 -1.89 -8.43
N PHE A 156 1.22 -2.52 -8.24
CA PHE A 156 0.83 -3.16 -6.99
C PHE A 156 0.00 -4.42 -7.21
N TYR A 157 -0.04 -5.24 -6.17
CA TYR A 157 -0.86 -6.41 -5.99
C TYR A 157 -1.73 -6.19 -4.76
N TYR A 158 -3.04 -6.40 -4.89
CA TYR A 158 -3.96 -6.34 -3.76
C TYR A 158 -4.85 -7.57 -3.79
N PHE A 159 -4.69 -8.41 -2.78
CA PHE A 159 -5.39 -9.68 -2.66
C PHE A 159 -6.61 -9.57 -1.73
N GLY A 160 -6.60 -8.60 -0.81
CA GLY A 160 -7.70 -8.35 0.11
C GLY A 160 -8.11 -9.61 0.90
N ARG A 161 -9.40 -9.95 0.85
CA ARG A 161 -9.95 -11.19 1.46
C ARG A 161 -9.43 -12.48 0.81
N ASN A 162 -8.91 -12.42 -0.42
CA ASN A 162 -8.27 -13.54 -1.12
C ASN A 162 -6.76 -13.60 -0.85
N ALA A 163 -6.31 -13.11 0.31
CA ALA A 163 -4.91 -13.04 0.69
C ALA A 163 -4.16 -14.35 0.44
N VAL A 164 -3.04 -14.24 -0.27
CA VAL A 164 -2.27 -15.39 -0.74
C VAL A 164 -1.34 -15.91 0.35
N ARG A 165 -1.17 -17.23 0.44
CA ARG A 165 -0.30 -17.85 1.43
C ARG A 165 1.17 -17.58 1.09
N ILE A 166 1.94 -17.12 2.08
CA ILE A 166 3.38 -16.88 1.97
C ILE A 166 4.11 -18.22 1.87
N PRO A 167 4.90 -18.46 0.81
CA PRO A 167 5.77 -19.63 0.73
C PRO A 167 6.76 -19.66 1.90
N LYS A 168 7.08 -20.85 2.42
CA LYS A 168 7.99 -21.01 3.59
C LYS A 168 9.31 -20.25 3.43
N ARG A 169 9.88 -20.22 2.20
CA ARG A 169 11.11 -19.49 1.86
C ARG A 169 11.03 -17.97 2.10
N PHE A 170 9.83 -17.39 2.16
CA PHE A 170 9.59 -15.96 2.40
C PHE A 170 8.93 -15.69 3.76
N ALA A 171 8.76 -16.70 4.63
CA ALA A 171 8.08 -16.53 5.92
C ALA A 171 8.71 -15.42 6.80
N VAL A 172 10.00 -15.12 6.59
CA VAL A 172 10.71 -14.06 7.31
C VAL A 172 10.14 -12.65 7.06
N ILE A 173 9.37 -12.42 5.99
CA ILE A 173 8.68 -11.12 5.79
C ILE A 173 7.59 -10.88 6.82
N GLU A 174 7.04 -11.95 7.41
CA GLU A 174 5.96 -11.81 8.37
C GLU A 174 6.48 -11.14 9.66
N LYS A 175 5.85 -10.03 10.02
CA LYS A 175 6.09 -9.33 11.28
C LYS A 175 5.08 -9.81 12.31
N ARG A 176 5.52 -9.96 13.56
CA ARG A 176 4.63 -10.13 14.71
C ARG A 176 4.54 -8.81 15.48
N GLY A 177 3.32 -8.35 15.74
CA GLY A 177 3.04 -7.11 16.47
C GLY A 177 3.40 -5.82 15.72
N PRO A 178 3.36 -4.66 16.42
CA PRO A 178 3.54 -3.33 15.83
C PRO A 178 4.90 -3.12 15.13
N GLY A 179 4.99 -2.05 14.32
CA GLY A 179 6.19 -1.70 13.56
C GLY A 179 6.26 -2.33 12.17
N PHE A 180 7.47 -2.49 11.65
CA PHE A 180 7.77 -3.07 10.33
C PHE A 180 9.13 -3.79 10.33
N LYS A 181 9.42 -4.58 9.29
CA LYS A 181 10.75 -5.14 9.00
C LYS A 181 11.27 -4.53 7.72
N SER A 182 12.59 -4.32 7.63
CA SER A 182 13.24 -3.80 6.43
C SER A 182 14.66 -4.31 6.19
N ARG A 183 15.12 -5.27 7.00
CA ARG A 183 16.48 -5.84 6.93
C ARG A 183 16.45 -7.11 6.09
N PHE A 184 16.36 -6.95 4.78
CA PHE A 184 16.44 -8.03 3.79
C PHE A 184 17.58 -7.73 2.83
N ASP A 185 18.35 -8.75 2.45
CA ASP A 185 19.37 -8.59 1.41
C ASP A 185 18.74 -8.53 0.01
N LYS A 186 19.53 -8.10 -0.97
CA LYS A 186 19.07 -7.89 -2.34
C LYS A 186 18.55 -9.18 -2.98
N GLU A 187 19.26 -10.30 -2.79
CA GLU A 187 18.88 -11.58 -3.40
C GLU A 187 17.52 -12.07 -2.90
N PHE A 188 17.24 -11.90 -1.61
CA PHE A 188 15.95 -12.18 -1.03
C PHE A 188 14.85 -11.33 -1.67
N ILE A 189 15.07 -10.02 -1.80
CA ILE A 189 14.07 -9.11 -2.35
C ILE A 189 13.80 -9.45 -3.82
N ASP A 190 14.84 -9.69 -4.62
CA ASP A 190 14.71 -10.07 -6.03
C ASP A 190 13.89 -11.36 -6.19
N LYS A 191 14.20 -12.41 -5.41
CA LYS A 191 13.44 -13.67 -5.42
C LYS A 191 11.99 -13.49 -4.98
N PHE A 192 11.75 -12.61 -4.00
CA PHE A 192 10.41 -12.32 -3.51
C PHE A 192 9.58 -11.59 -4.55
N VAL A 193 10.13 -10.54 -5.17
CA VAL A 193 9.46 -9.77 -6.22
C VAL A 193 9.20 -10.63 -7.45
N ALA A 194 10.15 -11.49 -7.85
CA ALA A 194 9.97 -12.44 -8.95
C ALA A 194 8.86 -13.46 -8.68
N TRP A 195 8.59 -13.80 -7.42
CA TRP A 195 7.48 -14.67 -7.05
C TRP A 195 6.12 -13.97 -7.01
N LEU A 196 6.09 -12.65 -6.83
CA LEU A 196 4.84 -11.87 -6.88
C LEU A 196 4.31 -11.70 -8.31
N ALA A 197 5.19 -11.68 -9.31
CA ALA A 197 4.89 -11.51 -10.72
C ALA A 197 4.41 -12.80 -11.39
#